data_AF-A0A9D1UZ18-F1
#
_entry.id   AF-A0A9D1UZ18-F1
#
_cell.length_a   1.000
_cell.length_b   1.000
_cell.length_c   1.000
_cell.angle_alpha   90.00
_cell.angle_beta   90.00
_cell.angle_gamma   90.00
#
_symmetry.space_group_name_H-M   'P 1'
#
loop_
_entity.id
_entity.type
_entity.pdbx_description
1 polymer ?
#
loop_
_entity_poly.entity_id
_entity_poly.type
_entity_poly.pdbx_seq_one_letter_code
_entity_poly.pdbx_strand_id
1 'polypeptide(L)'
;KTSLLYLDEKYESGKMKKKELPAYYEALQDAYEQEKAQKVYDELLAQLTEKDKLKADYWPVMSSSQVGSADFDLILANLPKFEKNIGKEKLDEFLYQSYSSALSRYMYGRKTEGLPALADLKTQIDALNIEQKQELLDLYELADITVAKDTKRFVDLFEQKAEAGNMDEFTPLLSVAWQLGDNLTKEDYSRMVAALEKVQGKMEENDNMKSYVEMMAYSFQKKAHVGTMFEELTFEQALEKAKKMRSMLFIDCYTSWCGPCKMMTSKVFPQEKVGDFMNQFICVKYDMEKGEGPELAEKFGVRAYPTFVILNWDGTLRHKLVGGGDADGFIERVKEAFDDNKALGLLQAKYDEGSRDKDFLAQYTQALLGVYDLNAAKVAEELFNVLTDEEKVSEDYWFLFSNPDLAPEGSAIAAYLLANRDKFIAGLGKEKVDGYLFEYYYGKLMTIVMGRDEKATAAGVDQMKKDIQALDLQDGKDLIAVANIAKAALAGDQGKLLSTCEREVKNMKGEKFPFMIVYSVKEKATAAQLKRWEKVLLAAQKKMEDQNMAKRMDYFVNMLKN
;
A
#
# COMPACT_ATOMS: atom_id res chain seq x y z
N LYS A 1 24.16 -51.74 25.89
CA LYS A 1 23.42 -51.47 27.16
C LYS A 1 23.08 -49.99 27.35
N THR A 2 23.47 -49.10 26.43
CA THR A 2 23.18 -47.67 26.45
C THR A 2 22.46 -47.20 25.18
N SER A 3 22.10 -48.11 24.26
CA SER A 3 21.29 -47.75 23.09
C SER A 3 19.85 -47.50 23.50
N LEU A 4 19.19 -46.54 22.85
CA LEU A 4 17.79 -46.19 23.13
C LEU A 4 16.87 -47.41 23.06
N LEU A 5 16.99 -48.24 22.02
CA LEU A 5 16.23 -49.49 21.86
C LEU A 5 16.32 -50.40 23.10
N TYR A 6 17.52 -50.56 23.67
CA TYR A 6 17.73 -51.39 24.85
C TYR A 6 17.13 -50.76 26.12
N LEU A 7 17.17 -49.43 26.22
CA LEU A 7 16.59 -48.70 27.34
C LEU A 7 15.05 -48.71 27.26
N ASP A 8 14.47 -48.55 26.07
CA ASP A 8 13.03 -48.69 25.79
C ASP A 8 12.52 -50.07 26.22
N GLU A 9 13.12 -51.16 25.70
CA GLU A 9 12.72 -52.54 26.04
C GLU A 9 12.81 -52.81 27.55
N LYS A 10 13.82 -52.24 28.22
CA LYS A 10 14.03 -52.41 29.65
C LYS A 10 13.02 -51.60 30.48
N TYR A 11 12.65 -50.41 30.01
CA TYR A 11 11.64 -49.56 30.63
C TYR A 11 10.25 -50.17 30.47
N GLU A 12 9.86 -50.55 29.25
CA GLU A 12 8.55 -51.16 28.95
C GLU A 12 8.35 -52.50 29.67
N SER A 13 9.42 -53.27 29.89
CA SER A 13 9.34 -54.52 30.66
C SER A 13 9.28 -54.33 32.19
N GLY A 14 9.28 -53.08 32.69
CA GLY A 14 9.23 -52.77 34.12
C GLY A 14 10.48 -53.17 34.91
N LYS A 15 11.60 -53.47 34.21
CA LYS A 15 12.85 -53.94 34.81
C LYS A 15 13.86 -52.81 35.06
N MET A 16 13.54 -51.60 34.65
CA MET A 16 14.39 -50.44 34.84
C MET A 16 14.40 -49.99 36.30
N LYS A 17 15.59 -49.87 36.89
CA LYS A 17 15.73 -49.38 38.27
C LYS A 17 15.74 -47.85 38.29
N LYS A 18 15.35 -47.26 39.42
CA LYS A 18 15.40 -45.81 39.67
C LYS A 18 16.70 -45.11 39.23
N LYS A 19 17.86 -45.75 39.45
CA LYS A 19 19.18 -45.22 39.06
C LYS A 19 19.46 -45.22 37.55
N GLU A 20 18.66 -45.93 36.77
CA GLU A 20 18.82 -46.07 35.32
C GLU A 20 17.88 -45.14 34.55
N LEU A 21 16.85 -44.61 35.21
CA LEU A 21 15.88 -43.65 34.64
C LEU A 21 16.54 -42.34 34.14
N PRO A 22 17.56 -41.74 34.80
CA PRO A 22 18.20 -40.52 34.29
C PRO A 22 18.85 -40.71 32.91
N ALA A 23 19.60 -41.80 32.74
CA ALA A 23 20.25 -42.11 31.46
C ALA A 23 19.24 -42.45 30.35
N TYR A 24 18.08 -42.99 30.73
CA TYR A 24 16.98 -43.23 29.80
C TYR A 24 16.29 -41.93 29.39
N TYR A 25 16.03 -41.03 30.34
CA TYR A 25 15.52 -39.69 30.07
C TYR A 25 16.41 -38.92 29.09
N GLU A 26 17.73 -38.91 29.32
CA GLU A 26 18.69 -38.28 28.40
C GLU A 26 18.63 -38.90 26.99
N ALA A 27 18.61 -40.23 26.89
CA ALA A 27 18.53 -40.91 25.61
C ALA A 27 17.24 -40.57 24.83
N LEU A 28 16.12 -40.34 25.54
CA LEU A 28 14.86 -39.89 24.93
C LEU A 28 14.90 -38.44 24.47
N GLN A 29 15.54 -37.56 25.24
CA GLN A 29 15.78 -36.15 24.85
C GLN A 29 16.65 -36.08 23.59
N ASP A 30 17.74 -36.85 23.55
CA ASP A 30 18.65 -36.93 22.38
C ASP A 30 17.95 -37.48 21.12
N ALA A 31 16.93 -38.32 21.32
CA ALA A 31 16.15 -38.91 20.24
C ALA A 31 14.90 -38.08 19.85
N TYR A 32 14.69 -36.91 20.47
CA TYR A 32 13.53 -36.05 20.27
C TYR A 32 12.18 -36.70 20.61
N GLU A 33 12.18 -37.70 21.51
CA GLU A 33 10.99 -38.44 21.97
C GLU A 33 10.32 -37.71 23.16
N GLN A 34 9.84 -36.47 22.92
CA GLN A 34 9.44 -35.52 23.97
C GLN A 34 8.33 -36.02 24.90
N GLU A 35 7.29 -36.68 24.39
CA GLU A 35 6.20 -37.22 25.23
C GLU A 35 6.67 -38.33 26.17
N LYS A 36 7.49 -39.25 25.65
CA LYS A 36 8.08 -40.32 26.46
C LYS A 36 9.06 -39.74 27.49
N ALA A 37 9.90 -38.78 27.08
CA ALA A 37 10.83 -38.11 27.97
C ALA A 37 10.09 -37.43 29.12
N GLN A 38 9.00 -36.72 28.85
CA GLN A 38 8.17 -36.09 29.88
C GLN A 38 7.56 -37.11 30.85
N LYS A 39 7.07 -38.25 30.34
CA LYS A 39 6.53 -39.32 31.19
C LYS A 39 7.59 -39.91 32.13
N VAL A 40 8.79 -40.17 31.61
CA VAL A 40 9.93 -40.68 32.40
C VAL A 40 10.38 -39.64 33.42
N TYR A 41 10.36 -38.36 33.04
CA TYR A 41 10.65 -37.25 33.93
C TYR A 41 9.67 -37.21 35.12
N ASP A 42 8.37 -37.25 34.86
CA ASP A 42 7.33 -37.21 35.91
C ASP A 42 7.43 -38.42 36.86
N GLU A 43 7.66 -39.63 36.31
CA GLU A 43 7.86 -40.85 37.09
C GLU A 43 9.09 -40.74 37.99
N LEU A 44 10.20 -40.26 37.44
CA LEU A 44 11.44 -40.12 38.16
C LEU A 44 11.29 -39.08 39.27
N LEU A 45 10.68 -37.92 38.96
CA LEU A 45 10.46 -36.84 39.93
C LEU A 45 9.62 -37.31 41.13
N ALA A 46 8.57 -38.10 40.90
CA ALA A 46 7.72 -38.67 41.95
C ALA A 46 8.46 -39.62 42.91
N GLN A 47 9.58 -40.21 42.48
CA GLN A 47 10.39 -41.14 43.28
C GLN A 47 11.54 -40.46 44.02
N LEU A 48 11.87 -39.20 43.74
CA LEU A 48 13.04 -38.52 44.29
C LEU A 48 12.75 -37.81 45.61
N THR A 49 13.50 -38.19 46.65
CA THR A 49 13.59 -37.38 47.87
C THR A 49 14.47 -36.15 47.64
N GLU A 50 14.35 -35.09 48.44
CA GLU A 50 15.26 -33.94 48.36
C GLU A 50 16.74 -34.36 48.45
N LYS A 51 17.06 -35.34 49.31
CA LYS A 51 18.43 -35.87 49.42
C LYS A 51 18.88 -36.58 48.15
N ASP A 52 17.98 -37.18 47.39
CA ASP A 52 18.29 -37.76 46.09
C ASP A 52 18.53 -36.69 45.04
N LYS A 53 17.69 -35.66 44.97
CA LYS A 53 17.80 -34.53 44.02
C LYS A 53 19.15 -33.82 44.09
N LEU A 54 19.82 -33.84 45.25
CA LEU A 54 21.14 -33.23 45.44
C LEU A 54 22.32 -34.08 44.91
N LYS A 55 22.09 -35.29 44.38
CA LYS A 55 23.15 -36.19 43.89
C LYS A 55 23.41 -35.98 42.39
N ALA A 56 24.66 -36.15 41.98
CA ALA A 56 25.08 -36.02 40.58
C ALA A 56 24.30 -36.94 39.62
N ASP A 57 23.96 -38.16 40.06
CA ASP A 57 23.19 -39.16 39.29
C ASP A 57 21.84 -38.62 38.76
N TYR A 58 21.27 -37.60 39.40
CA TYR A 58 19.96 -37.04 39.04
C TYR A 58 20.05 -35.62 38.45
N TRP A 59 21.25 -35.14 38.16
CA TRP A 59 21.45 -33.85 37.52
C TRP A 59 20.63 -33.68 36.23
N PRO A 60 20.53 -34.65 35.31
CA PRO A 60 19.80 -34.46 34.04
C PRO A 60 18.31 -34.09 34.24
N VAL A 61 17.73 -34.55 35.35
CA VAL A 61 16.37 -34.18 35.76
C VAL A 61 16.35 -32.79 36.36
N MET A 62 17.27 -32.50 37.27
CA MET A 62 17.35 -31.21 37.96
C MET A 62 17.68 -30.06 36.99
N SER A 63 18.53 -30.30 36.00
CA SER A 63 18.88 -29.33 34.95
C SER A 63 17.74 -29.09 33.95
N SER A 64 16.62 -29.80 34.07
CA SER A 64 15.39 -29.52 33.31
C SER A 64 14.42 -28.62 34.09
N SER A 65 14.77 -28.22 35.32
CA SER A 65 13.94 -27.33 36.14
C SER A 65 13.86 -25.91 35.56
N GLN A 66 12.73 -25.25 35.76
CA GLN A 66 12.49 -23.88 35.29
C GLN A 66 12.68 -22.88 36.43
N VAL A 67 13.17 -21.69 36.13
CA VAL A 67 13.27 -20.59 37.10
C VAL A 67 11.89 -20.32 37.73
N GLY A 68 11.82 -20.29 39.06
CA GLY A 68 10.57 -20.15 39.83
C GLY A 68 9.88 -21.47 40.19
N SER A 69 10.39 -22.61 39.73
CA SER A 69 9.94 -23.93 40.19
C SER A 69 10.60 -24.32 41.51
N ALA A 70 9.92 -25.16 42.30
CA ALA A 70 10.45 -25.68 43.56
C ALA A 70 11.79 -26.43 43.41
N ASP A 71 12.00 -27.09 42.27
CA ASP A 71 13.26 -27.80 41.99
C ASP A 71 14.40 -26.84 41.67
N PHE A 72 14.12 -25.73 40.99
CA PHE A 72 15.10 -24.69 40.76
C PHE A 72 15.46 -23.97 42.07
N ASP A 73 14.47 -23.68 42.92
CA ASP A 73 14.70 -23.11 44.25
C ASP A 73 15.56 -24.03 45.13
N LEU A 74 15.38 -25.35 45.02
CA LEU A 74 16.23 -26.33 45.70
C LEU A 74 17.69 -26.26 45.22
N ILE A 75 17.92 -26.02 43.92
CA ILE A 75 19.28 -25.81 43.36
C ILE A 75 19.89 -24.54 43.96
N LEU A 76 19.17 -23.41 43.94
CA LEU A 76 19.64 -22.13 44.48
C LEU A 76 19.98 -22.23 45.97
N ALA A 77 19.17 -22.96 46.75
CA ALA A 77 19.43 -23.16 48.18
C ALA A 77 20.64 -24.05 48.48
N ASN A 78 21.18 -24.77 47.48
CA ASN A 78 22.22 -25.79 47.66
C ASN A 78 23.41 -25.66 46.69
N LEU A 79 23.68 -24.45 46.15
CA LEU A 79 24.73 -24.20 45.16
C LEU A 79 26.10 -24.83 45.49
N PRO A 80 26.68 -24.69 46.72
CA PRO A 80 28.00 -25.26 47.01
C PRO A 80 28.03 -26.79 46.91
N LYS A 81 26.89 -27.44 47.16
CA LYS A 81 26.77 -28.90 47.09
C LYS A 81 26.64 -29.38 45.65
N PHE A 82 25.87 -28.67 44.82
CA PHE A 82 25.82 -28.97 43.39
C PHE A 82 27.18 -28.73 42.74
N GLU A 83 27.83 -27.60 43.00
CA GLU A 83 29.18 -27.31 42.50
C GLU A 83 30.16 -28.45 42.80
N LYS A 84 30.17 -28.96 44.03
CA LYS A 84 30.99 -30.11 44.42
C LYS A 84 30.63 -31.41 43.68
N ASN A 85 29.36 -31.62 43.38
CA ASN A 85 28.86 -32.89 42.85
C ASN A 85 28.91 -33.00 41.33
N ILE A 86 28.66 -31.90 40.61
CA ILE A 86 28.57 -31.87 39.14
C ILE A 86 29.67 -31.04 38.47
N GLY A 87 30.39 -30.22 39.24
CA GLY A 87 31.39 -29.28 38.75
C GLY A 87 30.84 -27.87 38.56
N LYS A 88 31.70 -26.87 38.78
CA LYS A 88 31.36 -25.45 38.70
C LYS A 88 30.89 -25.02 37.30
N GLU A 89 31.65 -25.37 36.28
CA GLU A 89 31.38 -24.98 34.88
C GLU A 89 29.97 -25.38 34.42
N LYS A 90 29.58 -26.64 34.65
CA LYS A 90 28.24 -27.14 34.31
C LYS A 90 27.11 -26.44 35.09
N LEU A 91 27.35 -26.12 36.36
CA LEU A 91 26.37 -25.43 37.19
C LEU A 91 26.22 -23.97 36.73
N ASP A 92 27.33 -23.29 36.51
CA ASP A 92 27.37 -21.89 36.09
C ASP A 92 26.71 -21.74 34.71
N GLU A 93 26.99 -22.64 33.76
CA GLU A 93 26.34 -22.68 32.44
C GLU A 93 24.82 -22.88 32.56
N PHE A 94 24.37 -23.86 33.36
CA PHE A 94 22.95 -24.09 33.59
C PHE A 94 22.24 -22.87 34.18
N LEU A 95 22.84 -22.24 35.19
CA LEU A 95 22.28 -21.04 35.83
C LEU A 95 22.20 -19.89 34.83
N TYR A 96 23.27 -19.65 34.08
CA TYR A 96 23.28 -18.63 33.03
C TYR A 96 22.16 -18.85 32.01
N GLN A 97 22.07 -20.04 31.41
CA GLN A 97 21.04 -20.34 30.40
C GLN A 97 19.63 -20.21 30.96
N SER A 98 19.41 -20.64 32.20
CA SER A 98 18.10 -20.57 32.87
C SER A 98 17.65 -19.13 33.09
N TYR A 99 18.53 -18.28 33.65
CA TYR A 99 18.22 -16.87 33.88
C TYR A 99 18.14 -16.08 32.57
N SER A 100 19.06 -16.28 31.62
CA SER A 100 18.99 -15.66 30.30
C SER A 100 17.67 -15.98 29.60
N SER A 101 17.23 -17.24 29.64
CA SER A 101 15.93 -17.66 29.11
C SER A 101 14.76 -16.94 29.83
N ALA A 102 14.77 -16.88 31.15
CA ALA A 102 13.74 -16.19 31.94
C ALA A 102 13.67 -14.68 31.61
N LEU A 103 14.80 -13.98 31.64
CA LEU A 103 14.91 -12.55 31.32
C LEU A 103 14.47 -12.24 29.90
N SER A 104 14.83 -13.10 28.94
CA SER A 104 14.45 -12.94 27.54
C SER A 104 12.92 -12.90 27.37
N ARG A 105 12.16 -13.64 28.19
CA ARG A 105 10.68 -13.61 28.13
C ARG A 105 10.13 -12.23 28.47
N TYR A 106 10.73 -11.54 29.44
CA TYR A 106 10.39 -10.15 29.77
C TYR A 106 10.79 -9.19 28.65
N MET A 107 12.03 -9.30 28.15
CA MET A 107 12.53 -8.46 27.06
C MET A 107 11.70 -8.57 25.78
N TYR A 108 11.19 -9.76 25.46
CA TYR A 108 10.40 -10.00 24.25
C TYR A 108 8.89 -9.83 24.47
N GLY A 109 8.45 -9.35 25.64
CA GLY A 109 7.02 -9.22 25.96
C GLY A 109 6.25 -10.56 25.87
N ARG A 110 6.94 -11.69 26.06
CA ARG A 110 6.33 -13.03 26.01
C ARG A 110 5.60 -13.33 27.32
N LYS A 111 4.79 -14.39 27.33
CA LYS A 111 4.15 -14.89 28.55
C LYS A 111 5.20 -15.22 29.62
N THR A 112 4.98 -14.67 30.81
CA THR A 112 5.84 -14.82 32.00
C THR A 112 5.16 -15.64 33.12
N GLU A 113 4.02 -16.27 32.83
CA GLU A 113 3.33 -17.16 33.76
C GLU A 113 4.29 -18.26 34.28
N GLY A 114 4.34 -18.41 35.61
CA GLY A 114 5.23 -19.36 36.28
C GLY A 114 6.64 -18.84 36.55
N LEU A 115 7.03 -17.67 36.04
CA LEU A 115 8.29 -17.02 36.40
C LEU A 115 8.16 -16.17 37.67
N PRO A 116 9.23 -16.02 38.47
CA PRO A 116 9.31 -15.04 39.55
C PRO A 116 9.13 -13.62 39.01
N ALA A 117 8.75 -12.67 39.88
CA ALA A 117 8.71 -11.27 39.48
C ALA A 117 10.11 -10.79 39.07
N LEU A 118 10.19 -9.82 38.15
CA LEU A 118 11.46 -9.33 37.62
C LEU A 118 12.41 -8.85 38.75
N ALA A 119 11.89 -8.17 39.77
CA ALA A 119 12.67 -7.77 40.95
C ALA A 119 13.22 -8.95 41.77
N ASP A 120 12.49 -10.07 41.82
CA ASP A 120 12.96 -11.29 42.49
C ASP A 120 14.08 -11.93 41.69
N LEU A 121 13.95 -11.98 40.35
CA LEU A 121 15.03 -12.44 39.46
C LEU A 121 16.31 -11.63 39.66
N LYS A 122 16.21 -10.30 39.80
CA LYS A 122 17.37 -9.45 40.10
C LYS A 122 18.07 -9.88 41.39
N THR A 123 17.28 -10.05 42.45
CA THR A 123 17.79 -10.45 43.77
C THR A 123 18.47 -11.82 43.70
N GLN A 124 17.87 -12.77 42.96
CA GLN A 124 18.46 -14.09 42.76
C GLN A 124 19.77 -14.02 41.97
N ILE A 125 19.82 -13.25 40.87
CA ILE A 125 21.04 -13.03 40.06
C ILE A 125 22.15 -12.35 40.88
N ASP A 126 21.80 -11.36 41.70
CA ASP A 126 22.75 -10.67 42.58
C ASP A 126 23.39 -11.60 43.61
N ALA A 127 22.71 -12.68 44.00
CA ALA A 127 23.25 -13.69 44.90
C ALA A 127 24.18 -14.71 44.21
N LEU A 128 24.19 -14.76 42.87
CA LEU A 128 25.04 -15.69 42.12
C LEU A 128 26.51 -15.30 42.15
N ASN A 129 27.37 -16.31 42.09
CA ASN A 129 28.81 -16.20 41.98
C ASN A 129 29.32 -16.98 40.74
N ILE A 130 28.89 -16.51 39.56
CA ILE A 130 29.23 -17.04 38.25
C ILE A 130 29.99 -15.98 37.44
N GLU A 131 30.79 -16.41 36.47
CA GLU A 131 31.59 -15.50 35.62
C GLU A 131 30.70 -14.58 34.77
N GLN A 132 29.62 -15.13 34.21
CA GLN A 132 28.68 -14.44 33.31
C GLN A 132 27.65 -13.56 34.05
N LYS A 133 27.88 -13.26 35.34
CA LYS A 133 26.90 -12.50 36.15
C LYS A 133 26.61 -11.12 35.55
N GLN A 134 27.62 -10.44 35.04
CA GLN A 134 27.43 -9.11 34.45
C GLN A 134 26.55 -9.17 33.19
N GLU A 135 26.69 -10.20 32.36
CA GLU A 135 25.83 -10.40 31.18
C GLU A 135 24.36 -10.59 31.59
N LEU A 136 24.10 -11.34 32.67
CA LEU A 136 22.74 -11.48 33.20
C LEU A 136 22.18 -10.15 33.73
N LEU A 137 23.02 -9.29 34.30
CA LEU A 137 22.62 -7.96 34.77
C LEU A 137 22.32 -7.02 33.61
N ASP A 138 23.07 -7.10 32.52
CA ASP A 138 22.82 -6.35 31.28
C ASP A 138 21.50 -6.80 30.63
N LEU A 139 21.23 -8.11 30.56
CA LEU A 139 19.93 -8.63 30.10
C LEU A 139 18.77 -8.20 31.02
N TYR A 140 19.02 -8.18 32.33
CA TYR A 140 18.04 -7.69 33.30
C TYR A 140 17.70 -6.22 33.06
N GLU A 141 18.70 -5.37 32.82
CA GLU A 141 18.47 -3.96 32.52
C GLU A 141 17.56 -3.77 31.29
N LEU A 142 17.79 -4.55 30.23
CA LEU A 142 16.95 -4.54 29.04
C LEU A 142 15.52 -5.04 29.33
N ALA A 143 15.37 -6.08 30.13
CA ALA A 143 14.08 -6.58 30.58
C ALA A 143 13.30 -5.53 31.38
N ASP A 144 13.99 -4.86 32.30
CA ASP A 144 13.44 -3.81 33.18
C ASP A 144 12.99 -2.59 32.36
N ILE A 145 13.83 -2.12 31.45
CA ILE A 145 13.50 -1.07 30.47
C ILE A 145 12.23 -1.43 29.68
N THR A 146 12.14 -2.66 29.18
CA THR A 146 11.01 -3.12 28.38
C THR A 146 9.71 -3.14 29.20
N VAL A 147 9.76 -3.73 30.41
CA VAL A 147 8.60 -3.83 31.30
C VAL A 147 8.12 -2.44 31.75
N ALA A 148 9.07 -1.55 32.06
CA ALA A 148 8.78 -0.17 32.45
C ALA A 148 8.36 0.72 31.27
N LYS A 149 8.61 0.28 30.03
CA LYS A 149 8.49 1.09 28.80
C LYS A 149 9.30 2.39 28.87
N ASP A 150 10.47 2.34 29.51
CA ASP A 150 11.33 3.50 29.72
C ASP A 150 12.17 3.81 28.47
N THR A 151 11.57 4.52 27.52
CA THR A 151 12.19 4.85 26.24
C THR A 151 13.42 5.74 26.40
N LYS A 152 13.43 6.63 27.41
CA LYS A 152 14.57 7.51 27.65
C LYS A 152 15.78 6.68 28.07
N ARG A 153 15.62 5.82 29.09
CA ARG A 153 16.71 4.94 29.54
C ARG A 153 17.16 4.00 28.43
N PHE A 154 16.23 3.52 27.60
CA PHE A 154 16.57 2.71 26.43
C PHE A 154 17.49 3.45 25.45
N VAL A 155 17.12 4.67 25.03
CA VAL A 155 17.90 5.43 24.04
C VAL A 155 19.27 5.80 24.60
N ASP A 156 19.34 6.22 25.86
CA ASP A 156 20.60 6.54 26.53
C ASP A 156 21.53 5.31 26.59
N LEU A 157 20.98 4.12 26.91
CA LEU A 157 21.71 2.86 26.89
C LEU A 157 22.15 2.48 25.46
N PHE A 158 21.27 2.63 24.48
CA PHE A 158 21.57 2.35 23.08
C PHE A 158 22.76 3.17 22.58
N GLU A 159 22.76 4.48 22.86
CA GLU A 159 23.87 5.38 22.53
C GLU A 159 25.17 4.97 23.24
N GLN A 160 25.10 4.65 24.53
CA GLN A 160 26.26 4.21 25.30
C GLN A 160 26.88 2.93 24.71
N LYS A 161 26.07 1.91 24.43
CA LYS A 161 26.54 0.64 23.86
C LYS A 161 27.06 0.82 22.43
N ALA A 162 26.45 1.71 21.64
CA ALA A 162 26.97 2.12 20.34
C ALA A 162 28.38 2.74 20.45
N GLU A 163 28.61 3.64 21.42
CA GLU A 163 29.91 4.27 21.61
C GLU A 163 31.01 3.27 22.01
N ALA A 164 30.66 2.25 22.81
CA ALA A 164 31.54 1.16 23.19
C ALA A 164 31.95 0.25 22.03
N GLY A 165 31.15 0.18 20.96
CA GLY A 165 31.45 -0.59 19.75
C GLY A 165 31.31 -2.11 19.92
N ASN A 166 30.61 -2.59 20.96
CA ASN A 166 30.38 -4.01 21.17
C ASN A 166 29.12 -4.49 20.41
N MET A 167 29.33 -5.09 19.24
CA MET A 167 28.23 -5.46 18.33
C MET A 167 27.43 -6.68 18.78
N ASP A 168 27.99 -7.56 19.60
CA ASP A 168 27.26 -8.71 20.16
C ASP A 168 26.10 -8.26 21.07
N GLU A 169 26.21 -7.04 21.64
CA GLU A 169 25.21 -6.44 22.52
C GLU A 169 24.06 -5.74 21.76
N PHE A 170 24.16 -5.58 20.43
CA PHE A 170 23.13 -4.90 19.63
C PHE A 170 21.89 -5.76 19.36
N THR A 171 22.03 -7.08 19.26
CA THR A 171 20.88 -7.96 19.00
C THR A 171 19.83 -7.89 20.13
N PRO A 172 20.22 -7.94 21.41
CA PRO A 172 19.32 -7.63 22.52
C PRO A 172 18.68 -6.24 22.44
N LEU A 173 19.45 -5.19 22.13
CA LEU A 173 18.95 -3.82 22.02
C LEU A 173 17.87 -3.67 20.94
N LEU A 174 18.06 -4.31 19.78
CA LEU A 174 17.09 -4.31 18.68
C LEU A 174 15.77 -4.94 19.05
N SER A 175 15.84 -6.02 19.81
CA SER A 175 14.67 -6.72 20.30
C SER A 175 13.84 -5.81 21.19
N VAL A 176 14.51 -5.06 22.06
CA VAL A 176 13.87 -4.04 22.90
C VAL A 176 13.34 -2.87 22.07
N ALA A 177 14.10 -2.37 21.08
CA ALA A 177 13.65 -1.31 20.18
C ALA A 177 12.35 -1.68 19.45
N TRP A 178 12.22 -2.94 19.01
CA TRP A 178 10.98 -3.45 18.43
C TRP A 178 9.84 -3.37 19.44
N GLN A 179 10.04 -3.89 20.67
CA GLN A 179 8.99 -3.90 21.69
C GLN A 179 8.56 -2.49 22.13
N LEU A 180 9.50 -1.55 22.18
CA LEU A 180 9.23 -0.16 22.50
C LEU A 180 8.71 0.65 21.31
N GLY A 181 8.59 0.08 20.10
CA GLY A 181 8.40 0.82 18.86
C GLY A 181 7.30 1.88 18.88
N ASP A 182 6.13 1.57 19.42
CA ASP A 182 5.00 2.51 19.52
C ASP A 182 5.18 3.58 20.61
N ASN A 183 6.14 3.38 21.52
CA ASN A 183 6.50 4.31 22.58
C ASN A 183 7.65 5.25 22.19
N LEU A 184 8.47 4.89 21.20
CA LEU A 184 9.59 5.68 20.73
C LEU A 184 9.13 6.85 19.86
N THR A 185 9.69 8.03 20.10
CA THR A 185 9.43 9.22 19.30
C THR A 185 10.34 9.28 18.07
N LYS A 186 10.01 10.15 17.11
CA LYS A 186 10.90 10.42 15.96
C LYS A 186 12.27 10.96 16.39
N GLU A 187 12.32 11.73 17.48
CA GLU A 187 13.57 12.22 18.07
C GLU A 187 14.39 11.07 18.64
N ASP A 188 13.75 10.12 19.34
CA ASP A 188 14.42 8.91 19.84
C ASP A 188 15.02 8.09 18.69
N TYR A 189 14.27 7.89 17.61
CA TYR A 189 14.79 7.24 16.41
C TYR A 189 15.96 8.03 15.78
N SER A 190 15.89 9.36 15.77
CA SER A 190 16.95 10.22 15.21
C SER A 190 18.26 10.08 16.01
N ARG A 191 18.15 10.05 17.34
CA ARG A 191 19.27 9.79 18.25
C ARG A 191 19.91 8.41 18.00
N MET A 192 19.09 7.37 17.89
CA MET A 192 19.57 6.02 17.59
C MET A 192 20.23 5.92 16.21
N VAL A 193 19.72 6.63 15.19
CA VAL A 193 20.37 6.73 13.87
C VAL A 193 21.76 7.33 14.00
N ALA A 194 21.88 8.47 14.68
CA ALA A 194 23.18 9.13 14.88
C ALA A 194 24.18 8.23 15.64
N ALA A 195 23.69 7.43 16.59
CA ALA A 195 24.51 6.44 17.29
C ALA A 195 25.03 5.34 16.34
N LEU A 196 24.16 4.79 15.47
CA LEU A 196 24.54 3.76 14.49
C LEU A 196 25.50 4.28 13.42
N GLU A 197 25.33 5.51 12.95
CA GLU A 197 26.25 6.13 11.98
C GLU A 197 27.68 6.26 12.54
N LYS A 198 27.81 6.63 13.83
CA LYS A 198 29.11 6.65 14.52
C LYS A 198 29.77 5.27 14.58
N VAL A 199 28.97 4.22 14.78
CA VAL A 199 29.45 2.83 14.81
C VAL A 199 29.91 2.41 13.42
N GLN A 200 29.07 2.63 12.41
CA GLN A 200 29.36 2.29 11.01
C GLN A 200 30.67 2.93 10.53
N GLY A 201 30.95 4.18 10.90
CA GLY A 201 32.18 4.88 10.54
C GLY A 201 33.47 4.24 11.08
N LYS A 202 33.37 3.34 12.06
CA LYS A 202 34.51 2.59 12.63
C LYS A 202 34.66 1.18 12.04
N MET A 203 33.75 0.74 11.18
CA MET A 203 33.71 -0.63 10.63
C MET A 203 34.45 -0.76 9.30
N GLU A 204 35.11 -1.91 9.11
CA GLU A 204 35.74 -2.27 7.85
C GLU A 204 34.71 -2.54 6.74
N GLU A 205 35.12 -2.34 5.48
CA GLU A 205 34.20 -2.34 4.34
C GLU A 205 33.60 -3.73 4.01
N ASN A 206 34.30 -4.81 4.34
CA ASN A 206 33.87 -6.20 4.10
C ASN A 206 33.26 -6.89 5.34
N ASP A 207 32.91 -6.12 6.37
CA ASP A 207 32.29 -6.66 7.56
C ASP A 207 30.79 -6.94 7.30
N ASN A 208 30.38 -8.21 7.40
CA ASN A 208 28.97 -8.59 7.31
C ASN A 208 28.10 -7.83 8.34
N MET A 209 28.68 -7.45 9.47
CA MET A 209 28.04 -6.66 10.51
C MET A 209 27.76 -5.22 10.05
N LYS A 210 28.60 -4.64 9.20
CA LYS A 210 28.38 -3.29 8.65
C LYS A 210 27.09 -3.22 7.85
N SER A 211 26.83 -4.22 7.01
CA SER A 211 25.56 -4.32 6.26
C SER A 211 24.34 -4.39 7.19
N TYR A 212 24.47 -5.06 8.34
CA TYR A 212 23.39 -5.15 9.32
C TYR A 212 23.11 -3.80 10.00
N VAL A 213 24.16 -3.09 10.41
CA VAL A 213 24.07 -1.73 10.97
C VAL A 213 23.44 -0.76 9.98
N GLU A 214 23.82 -0.83 8.70
CA GLU A 214 23.24 -0.01 7.63
C GLU A 214 21.73 -0.24 7.47
N MET A 215 21.29 -1.50 7.45
CA MET A 215 19.86 -1.83 7.33
C MET A 215 19.06 -1.35 8.56
N MET A 216 19.66 -1.42 9.75
CA MET A 216 19.07 -0.94 10.99
C MET A 216 18.95 0.58 11.01
N ALA A 217 20.04 1.28 10.74
CA ALA A 217 20.07 2.75 10.68
C ALA A 217 19.04 3.25 9.67
N TYR A 218 18.97 2.64 8.50
CA TYR A 218 17.94 2.96 7.51
C TYR A 218 16.52 2.72 8.04
N SER A 219 16.27 1.61 8.73
CA SER A 219 14.95 1.32 9.30
C SER A 219 14.53 2.36 10.35
N PHE A 220 15.46 2.83 11.18
CA PHE A 220 15.23 3.91 12.14
C PHE A 220 15.10 5.28 11.47
N GLN A 221 15.86 5.56 10.41
CA GLN A 221 15.76 6.78 9.63
C GLN A 221 14.34 6.94 9.05
N LYS A 222 13.76 5.86 8.52
CA LYS A 222 12.36 5.85 8.05
C LYS A 222 11.35 6.22 9.13
N LYS A 223 11.58 5.76 10.37
CA LYS A 223 10.74 6.06 11.53
C LYS A 223 10.92 7.50 12.02
N ALA A 224 12.16 7.99 12.02
CA ALA A 224 12.54 9.35 12.39
C ALA A 224 12.02 10.41 11.40
N HIS A 225 11.88 10.06 10.12
CA HIS A 225 11.53 11.03 9.08
C HIS A 225 10.11 11.59 9.26
N VAL A 226 9.96 12.90 9.05
CA VAL A 226 8.66 13.60 9.00
C VAL A 226 8.24 13.76 7.55
N GLY A 227 7.06 13.24 7.21
CA GLY A 227 6.61 13.16 5.83
C GLY A 227 7.15 11.93 5.10
N THR A 228 6.90 11.86 3.80
CA THR A 228 7.35 10.77 2.93
C THR A 228 8.84 10.93 2.62
N MET A 229 9.63 9.92 2.98
CA MET A 229 11.07 9.90 2.79
C MET A 229 11.42 9.47 1.35
N PHE A 230 11.45 10.44 0.44
CA PHE A 230 11.89 10.20 -0.93
C PHE A 230 13.42 10.10 -1.01
N GLU A 231 13.89 9.08 -1.72
CA GLU A 231 15.30 8.85 -1.97
C GLU A 231 15.67 9.15 -3.42
N GLU A 232 16.86 9.74 -3.60
CA GLU A 232 17.44 10.02 -4.91
C GLU A 232 18.26 8.80 -5.36
N LEU A 233 17.57 7.80 -5.90
CA LEU A 233 18.14 6.54 -6.42
C LEU A 233 17.75 6.36 -7.88
N THR A 234 18.63 5.82 -8.72
CA THR A 234 18.20 5.32 -10.04
C THR A 234 17.20 4.18 -9.87
N PHE A 235 16.40 3.89 -10.89
CA PHE A 235 15.42 2.80 -10.82
C PHE A 235 16.08 1.44 -10.51
N GLU A 236 17.26 1.18 -11.07
CA GLU A 236 18.04 -0.03 -10.78
C GLU A 236 18.46 -0.09 -9.30
N GLN A 237 19.03 0.99 -8.75
CA GLN A 237 19.42 1.07 -7.34
C GLN A 237 18.22 0.92 -6.40
N ALA A 238 17.08 1.50 -6.76
CA ALA A 238 15.85 1.39 -6.00
C ALA A 238 15.35 -0.07 -5.95
N LEU A 239 15.42 -0.81 -7.07
CA LEU A 239 15.08 -2.23 -7.11
C LEU A 239 16.06 -3.09 -6.31
N GLU A 240 17.36 -2.83 -6.41
CA GLU A 240 18.37 -3.54 -5.61
C GLU A 240 18.15 -3.34 -4.12
N LYS A 241 17.86 -2.10 -3.71
CA LYS A 241 17.54 -1.77 -2.32
C LYS A 241 16.23 -2.44 -1.88
N ALA A 242 15.21 -2.46 -2.73
CA ALA A 242 13.93 -3.14 -2.46
C ALA A 242 14.13 -4.64 -2.21
N LYS A 243 14.95 -5.30 -3.03
CA LYS A 243 15.35 -6.70 -2.84
C LYS A 243 16.12 -6.92 -1.55
N LYS A 244 17.14 -6.11 -1.27
CA LYS A 244 17.96 -6.20 -0.04
C LYS A 244 17.11 -6.05 1.21
N MET A 245 16.17 -5.10 1.21
CA MET A 245 15.32 -4.77 2.35
C MET A 245 14.04 -5.61 2.43
N ARG A 246 13.73 -6.42 1.40
CA ARG A 246 12.42 -7.10 1.23
C ARG A 246 11.23 -6.14 1.42
N SER A 247 11.35 -4.94 0.86
CA SER A 247 10.36 -3.87 0.97
C SER A 247 9.82 -3.54 -0.42
N MET A 248 8.54 -3.20 -0.50
CA MET A 248 7.93 -2.73 -1.74
C MET A 248 8.48 -1.36 -2.15
N LEU A 249 8.52 -1.13 -3.46
CA LEU A 249 8.98 0.13 -4.04
C LEU A 249 7.77 0.98 -4.45
N PHE A 250 7.69 2.19 -3.91
CA PHE A 250 6.73 3.21 -4.31
C PHE A 250 7.42 4.24 -5.22
N ILE A 251 6.82 4.49 -6.39
CA ILE A 251 7.35 5.39 -7.40
C ILE A 251 6.32 6.48 -7.68
N ASP A 252 6.69 7.74 -7.42
CA ASP A 252 5.95 8.92 -7.89
C ASP A 252 6.38 9.29 -9.31
N CYS A 253 5.50 8.99 -10.28
CA CYS A 253 5.68 9.34 -11.68
C CYS A 253 5.08 10.73 -11.92
N TYR A 254 5.94 11.75 -11.98
CA TYR A 254 5.53 13.15 -12.09
C TYR A 254 6.09 13.84 -13.34
N THR A 255 5.63 15.07 -13.59
CA THR A 255 6.29 16.02 -14.50
C THR A 255 6.42 17.38 -13.84
N SER A 256 7.42 18.17 -14.24
CA SER A 256 7.72 19.45 -13.59
C SER A 256 6.66 20.54 -13.82
N TRP A 257 5.78 20.39 -14.82
CA TRP A 257 4.67 21.29 -15.11
C TRP A 257 3.32 20.84 -14.53
N CYS A 258 3.21 19.59 -14.05
CA CYS A 258 1.97 19.04 -13.49
C CYS A 258 1.55 19.76 -12.19
N GLY A 259 0.41 20.46 -12.25
CA GLY A 259 -0.16 21.18 -11.10
C GLY A 259 -0.53 20.28 -9.92
N PRO A 260 -1.30 19.19 -10.12
CA PRO A 260 -1.63 18.24 -9.04
C PRO A 260 -0.39 17.59 -8.40
N CYS A 261 0.66 17.32 -9.16
CA CYS A 261 1.92 16.78 -8.65
C CYS A 261 2.57 17.74 -7.66
N LYS A 262 2.65 19.03 -8.01
CA LYS A 262 3.15 20.09 -7.10
C LYS A 262 2.33 20.20 -5.82
N MET A 263 1.02 19.98 -5.90
CA MET A 263 0.15 19.94 -4.73
C MET A 263 0.51 18.78 -3.80
N MET A 264 0.73 17.57 -4.34
CA MET A 264 1.18 16.42 -3.56
C MET A 264 2.52 16.70 -2.85
N THR A 265 3.52 17.19 -3.59
CA THR A 265 4.86 17.50 -3.03
C THR A 265 4.82 18.57 -1.94
N SER A 266 3.98 19.59 -2.09
CA SER A 266 3.98 20.73 -1.15
C SER A 266 3.01 20.57 0.02
N LYS A 267 1.95 19.77 -0.13
CA LYS A 267 0.87 19.70 0.88
C LYS A 267 0.62 18.31 1.42
N VAL A 268 0.90 17.24 0.68
CA VAL A 268 0.51 15.88 1.09
C VAL A 268 1.73 15.12 1.62
N PHE A 269 2.76 14.95 0.80
CA PHE A 269 3.96 14.22 1.20
C PHE A 269 4.70 14.78 2.42
N PRO A 270 4.70 16.09 2.71
CA PRO A 270 5.31 16.62 3.94
C PRO A 270 4.53 16.31 5.23
N GLN A 271 3.29 15.80 5.15
CA GLN A 271 2.50 15.53 6.36
C GLN A 271 3.02 14.29 7.07
N GLU A 272 3.18 14.40 8.39
CA GLU A 272 3.64 13.32 9.26
C GLU A 272 2.85 12.01 9.07
N LYS A 273 1.51 12.09 9.09
CA LYS A 273 0.65 10.91 8.89
C LYS A 273 0.85 10.19 7.56
N VAL A 274 1.22 10.93 6.50
CA VAL A 274 1.52 10.34 5.19
C VAL A 274 2.88 9.66 5.26
N GLY A 275 3.86 10.28 5.91
CA GLY A 275 5.16 9.65 6.19
C GLY A 275 5.07 8.36 6.99
N ASP A 276 4.30 8.37 8.08
CA ASP A 276 4.14 7.21 8.97
C ASP A 276 3.59 6.00 8.21
N PHE A 277 2.75 6.24 7.21
CA PHE A 277 2.25 5.20 6.32
C PHE A 277 3.21 4.89 5.16
N MET A 278 3.72 5.89 4.45
CA MET A 278 4.49 5.69 3.21
C MET A 278 5.91 5.17 3.46
N ASN A 279 6.53 5.47 4.60
CA ASN A 279 7.91 5.06 4.90
C ASN A 279 8.03 3.55 5.22
N GLN A 280 6.96 2.78 5.08
CA GLN A 280 7.04 1.31 4.99
C GLN A 280 7.57 0.84 3.62
N PHE A 281 7.38 1.65 2.57
CA PHE A 281 7.93 1.48 1.24
C PHE A 281 9.32 2.09 1.14
N ILE A 282 10.08 1.68 0.15
CA ILE A 282 11.15 2.51 -0.42
C ILE A 282 10.47 3.51 -1.35
N CYS A 283 10.60 4.81 -1.10
CA CYS A 283 9.93 5.83 -1.89
C CYS A 283 10.92 6.53 -2.82
N VAL A 284 10.64 6.53 -4.12
CA VAL A 284 11.40 7.26 -5.14
C VAL A 284 10.45 8.07 -6.01
N LYS A 285 10.99 9.04 -6.75
CA LYS A 285 10.21 9.87 -7.67
C LYS A 285 11.02 10.13 -8.92
N TYR A 286 10.37 10.14 -10.07
CA TYR A 286 11.02 10.36 -11.35
C TYR A 286 10.21 11.33 -12.22
N ASP A 287 10.90 12.31 -12.81
CA ASP A 287 10.31 13.17 -13.84
C ASP A 287 10.22 12.35 -15.13
N MET A 288 9.00 11.98 -15.54
CA MET A 288 8.74 11.07 -16.66
C MET A 288 9.16 11.64 -18.02
N GLU A 289 9.61 12.90 -18.08
CA GLU A 289 10.14 13.54 -19.30
C GLU A 289 11.67 13.71 -19.31
N LYS A 290 12.38 13.27 -18.25
CA LYS A 290 13.84 13.47 -18.10
C LYS A 290 14.55 12.21 -17.61
N GLY A 291 15.84 12.11 -17.92
CA GLY A 291 16.68 10.99 -17.47
C GLY A 291 16.11 9.65 -17.91
N GLU A 292 15.96 8.72 -16.98
CA GLU A 292 15.32 7.40 -17.19
C GLU A 292 13.77 7.46 -17.28
N GLY A 293 13.17 8.62 -16.98
CA GLY A 293 11.73 8.83 -16.94
C GLY A 293 10.96 8.38 -18.20
N PRO A 294 11.39 8.74 -19.43
CA PRO A 294 10.68 8.33 -20.64
C PRO A 294 10.55 6.82 -20.82
N GLU A 295 11.62 6.07 -20.52
CA GLU A 295 11.61 4.60 -20.58
C GLU A 295 10.71 4.00 -19.48
N LEU A 296 10.72 4.59 -18.28
CA LEU A 296 9.81 4.18 -17.19
C LEU A 296 8.35 4.51 -17.51
N ALA A 297 8.07 5.63 -18.17
CA ALA A 297 6.73 6.03 -18.59
C ALA A 297 6.15 5.04 -19.60
N GLU A 298 6.98 4.59 -20.56
CA GLU A 298 6.61 3.52 -21.48
C GLU A 298 6.41 2.20 -20.75
N LYS A 299 7.39 1.78 -19.93
CA LYS A 299 7.37 0.53 -19.17
C LYS A 299 6.13 0.37 -18.28
N PHE A 300 5.70 1.42 -17.60
CA PHE A 300 4.55 1.37 -16.68
C PHE A 300 3.23 1.85 -17.32
N GLY A 301 3.27 2.25 -18.60
CA GLY A 301 2.10 2.77 -19.31
C GLY A 301 1.55 4.03 -18.63
N VAL A 302 2.41 5.00 -18.31
CA VAL A 302 2.01 6.27 -17.70
C VAL A 302 1.35 7.15 -18.76
N ARG A 303 0.07 7.49 -18.54
CA ARG A 303 -0.76 8.28 -19.48
C ARG A 303 -1.29 9.58 -18.88
N ALA A 304 -1.21 9.74 -17.57
CA ALA A 304 -1.69 10.89 -16.83
C ALA A 304 -0.83 11.14 -15.59
N TYR A 305 -0.90 12.35 -15.03
CA TYR A 305 -0.05 12.78 -13.92
C TYR A 305 -0.87 13.38 -12.76
N PRO A 306 -0.48 13.11 -11.49
CA PRO A 306 0.53 12.12 -11.09
C PRO A 306 0.03 10.69 -11.34
N THR A 307 0.96 9.79 -11.64
CA THR A 307 0.74 8.34 -11.56
C THR A 307 1.63 7.80 -10.47
N PHE A 308 1.13 6.89 -9.65
CA PHE A 308 1.91 6.21 -8.63
C PHE A 308 1.98 4.73 -8.96
N VAL A 309 3.19 4.19 -8.97
CA VAL A 309 3.47 2.78 -9.24
C VAL A 309 4.02 2.14 -7.98
N ILE A 310 3.47 0.98 -7.63
CA ILE A 310 3.93 0.18 -6.49
C ILE A 310 4.40 -1.15 -7.07
N LEU A 311 5.66 -1.49 -6.79
CA LEU A 311 6.27 -2.77 -7.16
C LEU A 311 6.50 -3.62 -5.92
N ASN A 312 6.38 -4.93 -6.11
CA ASN A 312 6.91 -5.90 -5.16
C ASN A 312 8.43 -5.76 -5.04
N TRP A 313 9.00 -6.30 -3.97
CA TRP A 313 10.45 -6.28 -3.75
C TRP A 313 11.24 -6.98 -4.87
N ASP A 314 10.61 -7.87 -5.64
CA ASP A 314 11.22 -8.54 -6.80
C ASP A 314 11.17 -7.72 -8.10
N GLY A 315 10.45 -6.60 -8.10
CA GLY A 315 10.27 -5.70 -9.23
C GLY A 315 9.01 -5.95 -10.06
N THR A 316 8.18 -6.93 -9.70
CA THR A 316 6.88 -7.15 -10.36
C THR A 316 5.87 -6.06 -9.99
N LEU A 317 4.97 -5.72 -10.92
CA LEU A 317 3.93 -4.73 -10.66
C LEU A 317 2.99 -5.25 -9.58
N ARG A 318 2.85 -4.49 -8.48
CA ARG A 318 1.87 -4.76 -7.44
C ARG A 318 0.60 -3.96 -7.69
N HIS A 319 0.72 -2.64 -7.82
CA HIS A 319 -0.43 -1.76 -8.02
C HIS A 319 -0.04 -0.48 -8.77
N LYS A 320 -1.03 0.17 -9.38
CA LYS A 320 -0.89 1.46 -10.06
C LYS A 320 -2.15 2.28 -9.77
N LEU A 321 -1.97 3.54 -9.44
CA LEU A 321 -3.08 4.48 -9.23
C LEU A 321 -2.77 5.83 -9.88
N VAL A 322 -3.81 6.52 -10.37
CA VAL A 322 -3.66 7.81 -11.08
C VAL A 322 -4.42 8.92 -10.37
N GLY A 323 -3.80 10.10 -10.29
CA GLY A 323 -4.37 11.29 -9.67
C GLY A 323 -4.02 11.40 -8.19
N GLY A 324 -3.76 12.64 -7.75
CA GLY A 324 -3.53 12.95 -6.34
C GLY A 324 -4.83 13.05 -5.54
N GLY A 325 -4.73 13.59 -4.34
CA GLY A 325 -5.88 13.82 -3.45
C GLY A 325 -5.43 14.49 -2.17
N ASP A 326 -6.34 14.67 -1.22
CA ASP A 326 -5.93 14.95 0.16
C ASP A 326 -5.21 13.73 0.75
N ALA A 327 -4.61 13.91 1.92
CA ALA A 327 -3.76 12.91 2.54
C ALA A 327 -4.51 11.61 2.91
N ASP A 328 -5.75 11.69 3.40
CA ASP A 328 -6.49 10.50 3.81
C ASP A 328 -6.98 9.73 2.59
N GLY A 329 -7.54 10.42 1.59
CA GLY A 329 -7.92 9.81 0.33
C GLY A 329 -6.73 9.19 -0.42
N PHE A 330 -5.56 9.82 -0.37
CA PHE A 330 -4.35 9.26 -0.97
C PHE A 330 -3.90 7.99 -0.26
N ILE A 331 -3.82 7.99 1.08
CA ILE A 331 -3.43 6.81 1.87
C ILE A 331 -4.39 5.64 1.59
N GLU A 332 -5.71 5.87 1.58
CA GLU A 332 -6.68 4.81 1.32
C GLU A 332 -6.51 4.17 -0.07
N ARG A 333 -6.18 4.98 -1.08
CA ARG A 333 -5.90 4.44 -2.42
C ARG A 333 -4.59 3.67 -2.48
N VAL A 334 -3.55 4.10 -1.76
CA VAL A 334 -2.31 3.32 -1.67
C VAL A 334 -2.54 2.01 -0.90
N LYS A 335 -3.43 1.98 0.11
CA LYS A 335 -3.79 0.74 0.82
C LYS A 335 -4.39 -0.33 -0.07
N GLU A 336 -5.00 0.04 -1.21
CA GLU A 336 -5.50 -0.93 -2.19
C GLU A 336 -4.39 -1.82 -2.77
N ALA A 337 -3.13 -1.38 -2.68
CA ALA A 337 -1.98 -2.23 -3.01
C ALA A 337 -1.81 -3.42 -2.06
N PHE A 338 -2.41 -3.43 -0.87
CA PHE A 338 -2.38 -4.57 0.05
C PHE A 338 -3.62 -5.47 -0.06
N ASP A 339 -4.61 -5.08 -0.86
CA ASP A 339 -5.79 -5.88 -1.15
C ASP A 339 -5.61 -6.63 -2.47
N ASP A 340 -5.49 -7.97 -2.39
CA ASP A 340 -5.27 -8.82 -3.55
C ASP A 340 -6.42 -8.80 -4.57
N ASN A 341 -7.60 -8.31 -4.17
CA ASN A 341 -8.73 -8.13 -5.07
C ASN A 341 -8.74 -6.76 -5.75
N LYS A 342 -7.89 -5.81 -5.33
CA LYS A 342 -7.81 -4.46 -5.93
C LYS A 342 -6.47 -4.16 -6.59
N ALA A 343 -5.41 -4.86 -6.16
CA ALA A 343 -4.06 -4.73 -6.69
C ALA A 343 -4.05 -4.95 -8.23
N LEU A 344 -3.81 -3.90 -9.02
CA LEU A 344 -3.88 -3.98 -10.49
C LEU A 344 -2.94 -5.05 -11.06
N GLY A 345 -1.76 -5.24 -10.47
CA GLY A 345 -0.84 -6.29 -10.90
C GLY A 345 -1.39 -7.70 -10.72
N LEU A 346 -2.17 -7.94 -9.65
CA LEU A 346 -2.83 -9.23 -9.44
C LEU A 346 -4.06 -9.41 -10.32
N LEU A 347 -4.83 -8.35 -10.56
CA LEU A 347 -5.93 -8.40 -11.53
C LEU A 347 -5.40 -8.72 -12.94
N GLN A 348 -4.28 -8.09 -13.32
CA GLN A 348 -3.61 -8.39 -14.57
C GLN A 348 -3.13 -9.84 -14.63
N ALA A 349 -2.46 -10.35 -13.59
CA ALA A 349 -2.03 -11.75 -13.54
C ALA A 349 -3.21 -12.73 -13.68
N LYS A 350 -4.31 -12.50 -12.95
CA LYS A 350 -5.55 -13.32 -13.07
C LYS A 350 -6.11 -13.31 -14.50
N TYR A 351 -6.06 -12.16 -15.17
CA TYR A 351 -6.49 -12.02 -16.56
C TYR A 351 -5.55 -12.77 -17.52
N ASP A 352 -4.24 -12.66 -17.33
CA ASP A 352 -3.24 -13.35 -18.15
C ASP A 352 -3.30 -14.90 -17.96
N GLU A 353 -3.69 -15.36 -16.78
CA GLU A 353 -3.96 -16.78 -16.47
C GLU A 353 -5.28 -17.32 -17.07
N GLY A 354 -6.08 -16.44 -17.68
CA GLY A 354 -7.30 -16.84 -18.42
C GLY A 354 -8.62 -16.65 -17.68
N SER A 355 -8.64 -15.94 -16.54
CA SER A 355 -9.90 -15.64 -15.84
C SER A 355 -10.79 -14.73 -16.69
N ARG A 356 -12.03 -15.15 -16.97
CA ARG A 356 -13.00 -14.43 -17.80
C ARG A 356 -14.42 -14.41 -17.21
N ASP A 357 -14.54 -14.61 -15.90
CA ASP A 357 -15.83 -14.42 -15.22
C ASP A 357 -16.28 -12.95 -15.31
N LYS A 358 -17.58 -12.72 -15.46
CA LYS A 358 -18.17 -11.39 -15.69
C LYS A 358 -17.92 -10.42 -14.52
N ASP A 359 -17.91 -10.88 -13.28
CA ASP A 359 -17.69 -10.02 -12.10
C ASP A 359 -16.23 -9.56 -12.08
N PHE A 360 -15.32 -10.48 -12.38
CA PHE A 360 -13.90 -10.19 -12.52
C PHE A 360 -13.62 -9.25 -13.70
N LEU A 361 -14.19 -9.52 -14.88
CA LEU A 361 -14.00 -8.67 -16.05
C LEU A 361 -14.54 -7.25 -15.81
N ALA A 362 -15.67 -7.10 -15.14
CA ALA A 362 -16.21 -5.79 -14.76
C ALA A 362 -15.26 -5.04 -13.83
N GLN A 363 -14.80 -5.72 -12.78
CA GLN A 363 -13.83 -5.16 -11.85
C GLN A 363 -12.53 -4.76 -12.55
N TYR A 364 -12.00 -5.61 -13.41
CA TYR A 364 -10.73 -5.37 -14.09
C TYR A 364 -10.85 -4.24 -15.12
N THR A 365 -11.94 -4.18 -15.89
CA THR A 365 -12.22 -3.05 -16.79
C THR A 365 -12.26 -1.73 -16.01
N GLN A 366 -12.93 -1.69 -14.85
CA GLN A 366 -12.99 -0.48 -14.02
C GLN A 366 -11.61 -0.10 -13.46
N ALA A 367 -10.80 -1.07 -13.04
CA ALA A 367 -9.44 -0.82 -12.59
C ALA A 367 -8.55 -0.25 -13.71
N LEU A 368 -8.67 -0.78 -14.93
CA LEU A 368 -7.95 -0.28 -16.11
C LEU A 368 -8.38 1.14 -16.49
N LEU A 369 -9.69 1.43 -16.44
CA LEU A 369 -10.21 2.79 -16.64
C LEU A 369 -9.64 3.77 -15.61
N GLY A 370 -9.57 3.37 -14.33
CA GLY A 370 -9.05 4.20 -13.26
C GLY A 370 -7.58 4.62 -13.43
N VAL A 371 -6.84 3.95 -14.31
CA VAL A 371 -5.43 4.24 -14.61
C VAL A 371 -5.17 4.60 -16.07
N TYR A 372 -6.22 4.86 -16.85
CA TYR A 372 -6.15 5.19 -18.28
C TYR A 372 -5.39 4.14 -19.10
N ASP A 373 -5.54 2.86 -18.75
CA ASP A 373 -4.93 1.77 -19.49
C ASP A 373 -5.66 1.52 -20.82
N LEU A 374 -4.90 1.41 -21.91
CA LEU A 374 -5.45 1.24 -23.25
C LEU A 374 -6.14 -0.12 -23.44
N ASN A 375 -5.86 -1.10 -22.58
CA ASN A 375 -6.52 -2.40 -22.63
C ASN A 375 -7.96 -2.38 -22.10
N ALA A 376 -8.41 -1.30 -21.45
CA ALA A 376 -9.74 -1.21 -20.87
C ALA A 376 -10.85 -1.53 -21.90
N ALA A 377 -10.75 -0.98 -23.11
CA ALA A 377 -11.70 -1.21 -24.20
C ALA A 377 -11.75 -2.69 -24.64
N LYS A 378 -10.59 -3.35 -24.72
CA LYS A 378 -10.50 -4.77 -25.06
C LYS A 378 -11.19 -5.63 -24.00
N VAL A 379 -10.87 -5.41 -22.73
CA VAL A 379 -11.47 -6.18 -21.62
C VAL A 379 -12.97 -5.91 -21.51
N ALA A 380 -13.41 -4.67 -21.76
CA ALA A 380 -14.82 -4.29 -21.83
C ALA A 380 -15.58 -5.02 -22.94
N GLU A 381 -14.97 -5.21 -24.11
CA GLU A 381 -15.55 -5.99 -25.20
C GLU A 381 -15.69 -7.47 -24.83
N GLU A 382 -14.67 -8.06 -24.18
CA GLU A 382 -14.76 -9.42 -23.65
C GLU A 382 -15.88 -9.55 -22.61
N LEU A 383 -16.03 -8.58 -21.70
CA LEU A 383 -17.14 -8.52 -20.76
C LEU A 383 -18.49 -8.45 -21.50
N PHE A 384 -18.64 -7.52 -22.44
CA PHE A 384 -19.87 -7.35 -23.21
C PHE A 384 -20.31 -8.64 -23.90
N ASN A 385 -19.35 -9.44 -24.40
CA ASN A 385 -19.63 -10.70 -25.09
C ASN A 385 -20.07 -11.85 -24.16
N VAL A 386 -19.73 -11.81 -22.87
CA VAL A 386 -20.16 -12.84 -21.89
C VAL A 386 -21.46 -12.48 -21.19
N LEU A 387 -21.90 -11.22 -21.24
CA LEU A 387 -23.17 -10.78 -20.65
C LEU A 387 -24.39 -11.26 -21.45
N THR A 388 -25.43 -11.64 -20.72
CA THR A 388 -26.78 -11.83 -21.28
C THR A 388 -27.41 -10.50 -21.68
N ASP A 389 -28.45 -10.54 -22.50
CA ASP A 389 -29.13 -9.32 -22.94
C ASP A 389 -29.85 -8.59 -21.79
N GLU A 390 -30.34 -9.33 -20.80
CA GLU A 390 -30.89 -8.80 -19.56
C GLU A 390 -29.83 -8.09 -18.71
N GLU A 391 -28.62 -8.67 -18.61
CA GLU A 391 -27.52 -8.06 -17.85
C GLU A 391 -26.98 -6.80 -18.54
N LYS A 392 -26.82 -6.81 -19.87
CA LYS A 392 -26.32 -5.65 -20.64
C LYS A 392 -27.14 -4.38 -20.39
N VAL A 393 -28.43 -4.49 -20.07
CA VAL A 393 -29.31 -3.33 -19.85
C VAL A 393 -29.48 -2.97 -18.37
N SER A 394 -28.76 -3.65 -17.47
CA SER A 394 -28.80 -3.40 -16.03
C SER A 394 -27.92 -2.24 -15.60
N GLU A 395 -28.17 -1.73 -14.39
CA GLU A 395 -27.41 -0.63 -13.78
C GLU A 395 -25.93 -0.99 -13.61
N ASP A 396 -25.64 -2.24 -13.21
CA ASP A 396 -24.29 -2.71 -12.87
C ASP A 396 -23.32 -2.63 -14.06
N TYR A 397 -23.84 -2.74 -15.28
CA TYR A 397 -23.05 -2.70 -16.52
C TYR A 397 -23.24 -1.41 -17.33
N TRP A 398 -23.97 -0.41 -16.81
CA TRP A 398 -24.17 0.86 -17.49
C TRP A 398 -22.86 1.56 -17.87
N PHE A 399 -21.80 1.39 -17.06
CA PHE A 399 -20.49 1.98 -17.28
C PHE A 399 -19.85 1.57 -18.62
N LEU A 400 -20.19 0.40 -19.17
CA LEU A 400 -19.73 -0.03 -20.49
C LEU A 400 -20.22 0.92 -21.58
N PHE A 401 -21.46 1.38 -21.46
CA PHE A 401 -22.14 2.20 -22.45
C PHE A 401 -21.95 3.69 -22.20
N SER A 402 -21.81 4.10 -20.93
CA SER A 402 -21.70 5.51 -20.56
C SER A 402 -20.26 6.04 -20.58
N ASN A 403 -19.28 5.23 -20.97
CA ASN A 403 -17.89 5.64 -21.10
C ASN A 403 -17.45 5.63 -22.58
N PRO A 404 -17.14 6.79 -23.18
CA PRO A 404 -16.73 6.89 -24.57
C PRO A 404 -15.48 6.07 -24.94
N ASP A 405 -14.59 5.80 -23.98
CA ASP A 405 -13.38 4.99 -24.22
C ASP A 405 -13.71 3.50 -24.36
N LEU A 406 -14.80 3.04 -23.74
CA LEU A 406 -15.28 1.65 -23.83
C LEU A 406 -16.28 1.46 -24.97
N ALA A 407 -17.08 2.48 -25.25
CA ALA A 407 -18.07 2.50 -26.33
C ALA A 407 -17.73 3.54 -27.40
N PRO A 408 -16.56 3.46 -28.07
CA PRO A 408 -16.25 4.36 -29.16
C PRO A 408 -17.22 4.17 -30.32
N GLU A 409 -17.36 5.19 -31.15
CA GLU A 409 -18.23 5.13 -32.33
C GLU A 409 -17.87 3.94 -33.23
N GLY A 410 -18.87 3.19 -33.66
CA GLY A 410 -18.70 1.99 -34.48
C GLY A 410 -18.39 0.71 -33.69
N SER A 411 -18.18 0.79 -32.37
CA SER A 411 -18.04 -0.42 -31.53
C SER A 411 -19.37 -1.17 -31.39
N ALA A 412 -19.28 -2.47 -31.10
CA ALA A 412 -20.45 -3.30 -30.80
C ALA A 412 -21.23 -2.79 -29.57
N ILE A 413 -20.52 -2.29 -28.55
CA ILE A 413 -21.11 -1.73 -27.33
C ILE A 413 -21.94 -0.48 -27.65
N ALA A 414 -21.37 0.47 -28.40
CA ALA A 414 -22.07 1.69 -28.80
C ALA A 414 -23.29 1.37 -29.69
N ALA A 415 -23.14 0.45 -30.65
CA ALA A 415 -24.23 0.02 -31.52
C ALA A 415 -25.37 -0.65 -30.72
N TYR A 416 -25.03 -1.45 -29.70
CA TYR A 416 -26.01 -2.12 -28.86
C TYR A 416 -26.86 -1.15 -28.04
N LEU A 417 -26.26 -0.09 -27.48
CA LEU A 417 -27.00 0.97 -26.77
C LEU A 417 -28.06 1.59 -27.66
N LEU A 418 -27.69 2.00 -28.88
CA LEU A 418 -28.60 2.65 -29.82
C LEU A 418 -29.72 1.70 -30.27
N ALA A 419 -29.37 0.44 -30.59
CA ALA A 419 -30.34 -0.55 -31.05
C ALA A 419 -31.32 -1.02 -29.95
N ASN A 420 -30.92 -0.96 -28.67
CA ASN A 420 -31.71 -1.44 -27.54
C ASN A 420 -32.14 -0.32 -26.58
N ARG A 421 -32.14 0.95 -27.02
CA ARG A 421 -32.43 2.11 -26.18
C ARG A 421 -33.70 1.94 -25.34
N ASP A 422 -34.78 1.42 -25.91
CA ASP A 422 -36.05 1.22 -25.19
C ASP A 422 -35.90 0.26 -24.00
N LYS A 423 -35.06 -0.78 -24.12
CA LYS A 423 -34.76 -1.70 -23.02
C LYS A 423 -33.96 -1.00 -21.91
N PHE A 424 -32.96 -0.19 -22.27
CA PHE A 424 -32.22 0.63 -21.30
C PHE A 424 -33.14 1.63 -20.60
N ILE A 425 -34.06 2.27 -21.32
CA ILE A 425 -35.04 3.19 -20.73
C ILE A 425 -35.96 2.46 -19.75
N ALA A 426 -36.40 1.24 -20.09
CA ALA A 426 -37.24 0.44 -19.20
C ALA A 426 -36.54 0.08 -17.88
N GLY A 427 -35.22 -0.18 -17.91
CA GLY A 427 -34.44 -0.55 -16.73
C GLY A 427 -33.87 0.64 -15.92
N LEU A 428 -33.32 1.64 -16.61
CA LEU A 428 -32.52 2.72 -16.03
C LEU A 428 -33.25 4.07 -15.97
N GLY A 429 -34.38 4.17 -16.67
CA GLY A 429 -35.16 5.39 -16.81
C GLY A 429 -34.72 6.27 -17.99
N LYS A 430 -35.70 6.94 -18.58
CA LYS A 430 -35.52 7.78 -19.77
C LYS A 430 -34.51 8.90 -19.57
N GLU A 431 -34.60 9.60 -18.44
CA GLU A 431 -33.75 10.77 -18.15
C GLU A 431 -32.26 10.42 -18.16
N LYS A 432 -31.88 9.29 -17.58
CA LYS A 432 -30.48 8.84 -17.52
C LYS A 432 -29.92 8.47 -18.90
N VAL A 433 -30.66 7.66 -19.65
CA VAL A 433 -30.23 7.17 -20.96
C VAL A 433 -30.20 8.31 -21.97
N ASP A 434 -31.27 9.10 -22.05
CA ASP A 434 -31.36 10.21 -22.99
C ASP A 434 -30.43 11.35 -22.62
N GLY A 435 -30.21 11.59 -21.32
CA GLY A 435 -29.24 12.56 -20.83
C GLY A 435 -27.83 12.22 -21.29
N TYR A 436 -27.41 10.95 -21.17
CA TYR A 436 -26.12 10.50 -21.68
C TYR A 436 -26.00 10.68 -23.20
N LEU A 437 -27.00 10.22 -23.97
CA LEU A 437 -26.98 10.36 -25.44
C LEU A 437 -26.94 11.83 -25.85
N PHE A 438 -27.66 12.70 -25.12
CA PHE A 438 -27.61 14.13 -25.36
C PHE A 438 -26.18 14.66 -25.20
N GLU A 439 -25.53 14.39 -24.07
CA GLU A 439 -24.17 14.87 -23.80
C GLU A 439 -23.14 14.27 -24.77
N TYR A 440 -23.32 13.02 -25.19
CA TYR A 440 -22.49 12.39 -26.23
C TYR A 440 -22.52 13.16 -27.55
N TYR A 441 -23.72 13.41 -28.10
CA TYR A 441 -23.85 14.16 -29.35
C TYR A 441 -23.46 15.63 -29.18
N TYR A 442 -23.83 16.25 -28.06
CA TYR A 442 -23.46 17.63 -27.76
C TYR A 442 -21.94 17.81 -27.74
N GLY A 443 -21.22 16.93 -27.04
CA GLY A 443 -19.75 16.93 -26.97
C GLY A 443 -19.10 16.85 -28.36
N LYS A 444 -19.54 15.92 -29.20
CA LYS A 444 -19.06 15.80 -30.60
C LYS A 444 -19.35 17.04 -31.43
N LEU A 445 -20.57 17.58 -31.34
CA LEU A 445 -20.89 18.79 -32.09
C LEU A 445 -20.08 19.98 -31.59
N MET A 446 -19.77 20.05 -30.30
CA MET A 446 -18.95 21.11 -29.71
C MET A 446 -17.49 21.05 -30.17
N THR A 447 -16.87 19.87 -30.31
CA THR A 447 -15.51 19.77 -30.87
C THR A 447 -15.45 20.32 -32.29
N ILE A 448 -16.48 20.05 -33.10
CA ILE A 448 -16.64 20.58 -34.45
C ILE A 448 -16.83 22.10 -34.43
N VAL A 449 -17.75 22.61 -33.60
CA VAL A 449 -18.03 24.05 -33.47
C VAL A 449 -16.77 24.83 -33.08
N MET A 450 -15.93 24.25 -32.22
CA MET A 450 -14.66 24.85 -31.79
C MET A 450 -13.51 24.67 -32.79
N GLY A 451 -13.72 23.95 -33.90
CA GLY A 451 -12.68 23.66 -34.89
C GLY A 451 -11.58 22.73 -34.38
N ARG A 452 -11.89 21.86 -33.41
CA ARG A 452 -10.95 20.89 -32.81
C ARG A 452 -11.01 19.51 -33.44
N ASP A 453 -12.02 19.25 -34.27
CA ASP A 453 -12.16 18.00 -35.01
C ASP A 453 -11.76 18.22 -36.47
N GLU A 454 -10.53 17.83 -36.81
CA GLU A 454 -9.98 17.97 -38.16
C GLU A 454 -10.58 16.98 -39.18
N LYS A 455 -11.23 15.91 -38.69
CA LYS A 455 -11.81 14.85 -39.54
C LYS A 455 -13.29 15.08 -39.82
N ALA A 456 -13.90 16.05 -39.16
CA ALA A 456 -15.31 16.34 -39.30
C ALA A 456 -15.69 16.78 -40.72
N THR A 457 -16.81 16.24 -41.22
CA THR A 457 -17.34 16.57 -42.54
C THR A 457 -18.79 17.04 -42.43
N ALA A 458 -19.23 17.86 -43.38
CA ALA A 458 -20.62 18.28 -43.47
C ALA A 458 -21.60 17.08 -43.58
N ALA A 459 -21.18 16.01 -44.26
CA ALA A 459 -21.94 14.76 -44.36
C ALA A 459 -22.03 14.03 -43.01
N GLY A 460 -20.94 14.01 -42.24
CA GLY A 460 -20.93 13.46 -40.87
C GLY A 460 -21.88 14.22 -39.94
N VAL A 461 -21.91 15.56 -40.03
CA VAL A 461 -22.88 16.37 -39.27
C VAL A 461 -24.32 16.10 -39.72
N ASP A 462 -24.57 15.93 -41.01
CA ASP A 462 -25.90 15.56 -41.51
C ASP A 462 -26.33 14.18 -41.02
N GLN A 463 -25.41 13.22 -40.91
CA GLN A 463 -25.70 11.91 -40.36
C GLN A 463 -26.05 11.99 -38.87
N MET A 464 -25.24 12.70 -38.07
CA MET A 464 -25.56 12.92 -36.64
C MET A 464 -26.93 13.55 -36.45
N LYS A 465 -27.33 14.49 -37.31
CA LYS A 465 -28.67 15.10 -37.25
C LYS A 465 -29.78 14.10 -37.52
N LYS A 466 -29.61 13.19 -38.49
CA LYS A 466 -30.57 12.12 -38.75
C LYS A 466 -30.67 11.19 -37.55
N ASP A 467 -29.53 10.84 -36.94
CA ASP A 467 -29.50 9.96 -35.77
C ASP A 467 -30.22 10.62 -34.57
N ILE A 468 -29.91 11.88 -34.27
CA ILE A 468 -30.59 12.67 -33.21
C ILE A 468 -32.10 12.75 -33.46
N GLN A 469 -32.54 12.94 -34.71
CA GLN A 469 -33.96 12.95 -35.06
C GLN A 469 -34.61 11.59 -34.86
N ALA A 470 -33.93 10.51 -35.22
CA ALA A 470 -34.43 9.15 -35.05
C ALA A 470 -34.56 8.75 -33.57
N LEU A 471 -33.69 9.28 -32.70
CA LEU A 471 -33.70 9.00 -31.27
C LEU A 471 -34.85 9.68 -30.50
N ASP A 472 -35.47 10.73 -31.06
CA ASP A 472 -36.55 11.52 -30.43
C ASP A 472 -36.24 11.90 -28.96
N LEU A 473 -35.05 12.46 -28.74
CA LEU A 473 -34.59 12.90 -27.42
C LEU A 473 -35.43 14.10 -26.95
N GLN A 474 -35.69 14.19 -25.63
CA GLN A 474 -36.50 15.26 -25.03
C GLN A 474 -36.03 16.68 -25.41
N ASP A 475 -34.71 16.90 -25.45
CA ASP A 475 -34.07 18.15 -25.87
C ASP A 475 -33.38 18.04 -27.26
N GLY A 476 -33.80 17.08 -28.09
CA GLY A 476 -33.19 16.82 -29.40
C GLY A 476 -33.22 18.02 -30.35
N LYS A 477 -34.21 18.91 -30.22
CA LYS A 477 -34.28 20.16 -31.00
C LYS A 477 -33.09 21.09 -30.73
N ASP A 478 -32.60 21.12 -29.50
CA ASP A 478 -31.41 21.90 -29.13
C ASP A 478 -30.17 21.33 -29.82
N LEU A 479 -29.99 20.00 -29.84
CA LEU A 479 -28.88 19.34 -30.55
C LEU A 479 -28.94 19.58 -32.06
N ILE A 480 -30.12 19.56 -32.67
CA ILE A 480 -30.28 19.88 -34.09
C ILE A 480 -29.85 21.32 -34.40
N ALA A 481 -30.16 22.26 -33.49
CA ALA A 481 -29.71 23.64 -33.58
C ALA A 481 -28.17 23.74 -33.46
N VAL A 482 -27.55 23.03 -32.50
CA VAL A 482 -26.08 22.96 -32.39
C VAL A 482 -25.47 22.34 -33.64
N ALA A 483 -26.08 21.31 -34.22
CA ALA A 483 -25.59 20.67 -35.44
C ALA A 483 -25.70 21.58 -36.68
N ASN A 484 -26.74 22.42 -36.77
CA ASN A 484 -26.81 23.49 -37.76
C ASN A 484 -25.61 24.45 -37.63
N ILE A 485 -25.29 24.85 -36.39
CA ILE A 485 -24.14 25.72 -36.09
C ILE A 485 -22.82 25.03 -36.42
N ALA A 486 -22.65 23.76 -36.03
CA ALA A 486 -21.46 22.95 -36.32
C ALA A 486 -21.20 22.85 -37.84
N LYS A 487 -22.25 22.55 -38.62
CA LYS A 487 -22.15 22.51 -40.09
C LYS A 487 -21.77 23.86 -40.69
N ALA A 488 -22.30 24.96 -40.15
CA ALA A 488 -21.95 26.30 -40.59
C ALA A 488 -20.51 26.67 -40.21
N ALA A 489 -20.02 26.21 -39.05
CA ALA A 489 -18.64 26.42 -38.61
C ALA A 489 -17.65 25.68 -39.54
N LEU A 490 -17.96 24.43 -39.91
CA LEU A 490 -17.16 23.65 -40.87
C LEU A 490 -17.04 24.31 -42.25
N ALA A 491 -18.05 25.06 -42.68
CA ALA A 491 -18.01 25.74 -43.97
C ALA A 491 -17.00 26.92 -44.00
N GLY A 492 -16.49 27.36 -42.85
CA GLY A 492 -15.47 28.41 -42.74
C GLY A 492 -15.97 29.85 -43.02
N ASP A 493 -17.23 30.02 -43.43
CA ASP A 493 -17.83 31.32 -43.74
C ASP A 493 -18.39 31.98 -42.46
N GLN A 494 -17.64 32.95 -41.94
CA GLN A 494 -17.97 33.68 -40.72
C GLN A 494 -19.33 34.40 -40.79
N GLY A 495 -19.72 34.91 -41.96
CA GLY A 495 -21.00 35.57 -42.16
C GLY A 495 -22.17 34.59 -42.08
N LYS A 496 -22.03 33.42 -42.72
CA LYS A 496 -23.02 32.35 -42.65
C LYS A 496 -23.11 31.71 -41.27
N LEU A 497 -21.99 31.53 -40.59
CA LEU A 497 -21.95 31.04 -39.22
C LEU A 497 -22.72 31.96 -38.27
N LEU A 498 -22.41 33.25 -38.27
CA LEU A 498 -23.11 34.23 -37.45
C LEU A 498 -24.61 34.28 -37.76
N SER A 499 -24.97 34.29 -39.04
CA SER A 499 -26.39 34.30 -39.46
C SER A 499 -27.12 33.01 -39.06
N THR A 500 -26.40 31.88 -39.00
CA THR A 500 -26.93 30.61 -38.48
C THR A 500 -27.14 30.72 -36.98
N CYS A 501 -26.17 31.19 -36.20
CA CYS A 501 -26.33 31.38 -34.76
C CYS A 501 -27.48 32.34 -34.40
N GLU A 502 -27.67 33.43 -35.14
CA GLU A 502 -28.80 34.36 -34.97
C GLU A 502 -30.17 33.69 -35.18
N ARG A 503 -30.23 32.70 -36.07
CA ARG A 503 -31.45 31.90 -36.30
C ARG A 503 -31.63 30.87 -35.19
N GLU A 504 -30.60 30.06 -34.93
CA GLU A 504 -30.67 28.90 -34.04
C GLU A 504 -30.87 29.30 -32.57
N VAL A 505 -30.28 30.40 -32.10
CA VAL A 505 -30.45 30.89 -30.71
C VAL A 505 -31.92 31.13 -30.34
N LYS A 506 -32.77 31.43 -31.32
CA LYS A 506 -34.22 31.60 -31.11
C LYS A 506 -34.93 30.28 -30.86
N ASN A 507 -34.41 29.19 -31.41
CA ASN A 507 -35.04 27.87 -31.44
C ASN A 507 -34.48 26.88 -30.42
N MET A 508 -33.53 27.30 -29.58
CA MET A 508 -32.90 26.45 -28.57
C MET A 508 -32.90 27.07 -27.17
N LYS A 509 -32.78 26.26 -26.12
CA LYS A 509 -32.56 26.75 -24.75
C LYS A 509 -31.25 27.55 -24.65
N GLY A 510 -31.23 28.55 -23.77
CA GLY A 510 -30.06 29.42 -23.61
C GLY A 510 -28.81 28.65 -23.20
N GLU A 511 -28.96 27.73 -22.26
CA GLU A 511 -27.93 26.86 -21.68
C GLU A 511 -27.26 25.96 -22.71
N LYS A 512 -27.99 25.61 -23.76
CA LYS A 512 -27.50 24.70 -24.81
C LYS A 512 -26.82 25.45 -25.96
N PHE A 513 -26.81 26.79 -25.94
CA PHE A 513 -26.13 27.57 -26.97
C PHE A 513 -24.59 27.41 -26.85
N PRO A 514 -23.87 27.16 -27.95
CA PRO A 514 -22.43 26.91 -27.92
C PRO A 514 -21.60 28.20 -27.78
N PHE A 515 -21.76 28.94 -26.67
CA PHE A 515 -21.14 30.27 -26.46
C PHE A 515 -19.61 30.28 -26.54
N MET A 516 -18.95 29.14 -26.29
CA MET A 516 -17.50 28.98 -26.44
C MET A 516 -17.01 29.22 -27.89
N ILE A 517 -17.90 29.21 -28.88
CA ILE A 517 -17.59 29.55 -30.27
C ILE A 517 -16.94 30.93 -30.41
N VAL A 518 -17.22 31.85 -29.47
CA VAL A 518 -16.64 33.21 -29.41
C VAL A 518 -15.11 33.18 -29.49
N TYR A 519 -14.45 32.23 -28.85
CA TYR A 519 -12.99 32.10 -28.90
C TYR A 519 -12.46 31.88 -30.33
N SER A 520 -13.22 31.17 -31.16
CA SER A 520 -12.80 30.84 -32.54
C SER A 520 -13.09 31.94 -33.55
N VAL A 521 -14.06 32.82 -33.26
CA VAL A 521 -14.58 33.81 -34.22
C VAL A 521 -14.17 35.24 -33.91
N LYS A 522 -13.88 35.58 -32.64
CA LYS A 522 -13.62 36.96 -32.21
C LYS A 522 -12.49 37.62 -33.02
N GLU A 523 -11.34 36.96 -33.14
CA GLU A 523 -10.16 37.53 -33.80
C GLU A 523 -10.36 37.75 -35.31
N LYS A 524 -11.31 37.04 -35.93
CA LYS A 524 -11.59 37.08 -37.37
C LYS A 524 -12.78 37.98 -37.71
N ALA A 525 -13.51 38.47 -36.71
CA ALA A 525 -14.74 39.21 -36.89
C ALA A 525 -14.50 40.72 -37.04
N THR A 526 -15.22 41.35 -37.97
CA THR A 526 -15.30 42.81 -38.06
C THR A 526 -16.07 43.40 -36.88
N ALA A 527 -15.86 44.70 -36.59
CA ALA A 527 -16.62 45.40 -35.55
C ALA A 527 -18.14 45.31 -35.71
N ALA A 528 -18.64 45.28 -36.96
CA ALA A 528 -20.07 45.08 -37.24
C ALA A 528 -20.54 43.66 -36.89
N GLN A 529 -19.71 42.65 -37.15
CA GLN A 529 -19.99 41.26 -36.78
C GLN A 529 -19.91 41.05 -35.26
N LEU A 530 -18.97 41.69 -34.55
CA LEU A 530 -18.86 41.61 -33.09
C LEU A 530 -20.13 42.13 -32.40
N LYS A 531 -20.69 43.27 -32.87
CA LYS A 531 -21.98 43.79 -32.37
C LYS A 531 -23.15 42.84 -32.60
N ARG A 532 -23.11 42.05 -33.67
CA ARG A 532 -24.13 41.02 -33.95
C ARG A 532 -23.94 39.81 -33.04
N TRP A 533 -22.70 39.34 -32.86
CA TRP A 533 -22.36 38.29 -31.90
C TRP A 533 -22.79 38.65 -30.47
N GLU A 534 -22.60 39.90 -30.04
CA GLU A 534 -23.06 40.39 -28.74
C GLU A 534 -24.58 40.17 -28.59
N LYS A 535 -25.37 40.52 -29.61
CA LYS A 535 -26.83 40.31 -29.59
C LYS A 535 -27.20 38.83 -29.52
N VAL A 536 -26.45 37.95 -30.18
CA VAL A 536 -26.67 36.50 -30.11
C VAL A 536 -26.44 35.99 -28.69
N LEU A 537 -25.33 36.38 -28.06
CA LEU A 537 -25.02 35.95 -26.69
C LEU A 537 -26.05 36.48 -25.69
N LEU A 538 -26.47 37.74 -25.80
CA LEU A 538 -27.52 38.32 -24.95
C LEU A 538 -28.87 37.62 -25.17
N ALA A 539 -29.18 37.22 -26.39
CA ALA A 539 -30.39 36.44 -26.70
C ALA A 539 -30.34 35.05 -26.07
N ALA A 540 -29.18 34.38 -26.09
CA ALA A 540 -28.99 33.10 -25.41
C ALA A 540 -29.11 33.28 -23.88
N GLN A 541 -28.42 34.27 -23.31
CA GLN A 541 -28.43 34.57 -21.88
C GLN A 541 -29.84 34.83 -21.33
N LYS A 542 -30.65 35.60 -22.06
CA LYS A 542 -32.04 35.91 -21.66
C LYS A 542 -32.93 34.66 -21.56
N LYS A 543 -32.57 33.59 -22.26
CA LYS A 543 -33.30 32.32 -22.27
C LYS A 543 -32.76 31.32 -21.25
N MET A 544 -31.75 31.68 -20.45
CA MET A 544 -31.21 30.82 -19.41
C MET A 544 -32.04 30.89 -18.13
N GLU A 545 -32.37 29.73 -17.59
CA GLU A 545 -32.98 29.50 -16.29
C GLU A 545 -31.90 29.46 -15.19
N ASP A 546 -30.71 28.88 -15.45
CA ASP A 546 -29.59 28.86 -14.51
C ASP A 546 -28.93 30.25 -14.38
N GLN A 547 -29.16 30.90 -13.24
CA GLN A 547 -28.63 32.23 -12.93
C GLN A 547 -27.10 32.28 -12.81
N ASN A 548 -26.44 31.20 -12.40
CA ASN A 548 -24.98 31.14 -12.34
C ASN A 548 -24.40 31.02 -13.75
N MET A 549 -25.02 30.23 -14.62
CA MET A 549 -24.63 30.13 -16.02
C MET A 549 -24.86 31.46 -16.77
N ALA A 550 -26.00 32.11 -16.52
CA ALA A 550 -26.30 33.44 -17.06
C ALA A 550 -25.23 34.46 -16.65
N LYS A 551 -24.77 34.47 -15.39
CA LYS A 551 -23.66 35.34 -14.94
C LYS A 551 -22.33 35.01 -15.61
N ARG A 552 -22.02 33.73 -15.84
CA ARG A 552 -20.82 33.34 -16.59
C ARG A 552 -20.86 33.85 -18.03
N MET A 553 -22.05 34.00 -18.62
CA MET A 553 -22.21 34.54 -19.96
C MET A 553 -21.75 36.00 -20.09
N ASP A 554 -21.83 36.80 -19.01
CA ASP A 554 -21.37 38.20 -19.01
C ASP A 554 -19.89 38.32 -19.37
N TYR A 555 -19.07 37.35 -18.95
CA TYR A 555 -17.66 37.29 -19.32
C TYR A 555 -17.47 37.21 -20.85
N PHE A 556 -18.23 36.36 -21.54
CA PHE A 556 -18.15 36.18 -22.99
C PHE A 556 -18.73 37.38 -23.75
N VAL A 557 -19.82 37.97 -23.26
CA VAL A 557 -20.39 39.21 -23.80
C VAL A 557 -19.37 40.35 -23.71
N ASN A 558 -18.72 40.52 -22.56
CA ASN A 558 -17.69 41.54 -22.37
C ASN A 558 -16.43 41.25 -23.19
N MET A 559 -16.10 39.97 -23.41
CA MET A 559 -14.99 39.59 -24.28
C MET A 559 -15.16 40.11 -25.71
N LEU A 560 -16.38 40.26 -26.22
CA LEU A 560 -16.63 40.80 -27.57
C LEU A 560 -16.47 42.34 -27.66
N LYS A 561 -16.45 43.04 -26.53
CA LYS A 561 -16.37 44.51 -26.44
C LYS A 561 -14.94 45.02 -26.37
N ASN A 562 -14.03 44.20 -25.83
CA ASN A 562 -12.60 44.43 -25.72
C ASN A 562 -11.87 43.77 -26.90
#